data_AF-A0AA92RAF9-F1
#
_entry.id   AF-A0AA92RAF9-F1
#
_cell.length_a   1.000
_cell.length_b   1.000
_cell.length_c   1.000
_cell.angle_alpha   90.00
_cell.angle_beta   90.00
_cell.angle_gamma   90.00
#
_symmetry.space_group_name_H-M   'P 1'
#
loop_
_entity.id
_entity.type
_entity.pdbx_description
1 polymer ?
#
loop_
_entity_poly.entity_id
_entity_poly.type
_entity_poly.pdbx_seq_one_letter_code
_entity_poly.pdbx_strand_id
1 'polypeptide(L)'
;MEDVKILQIMPAEGWVAVYDGGDDGEMEEPLACFALVQVDYKNGDGPQTEVRGMAPDEKLMAFVEDAENFVTIRRAEESEDDDEEEDESETED
;
A
#
# COMPACT_ATOMS: atom_id res chain seq x y z
N MET A 1 -8.92 -5.78 -22.35
CA MET A 1 -8.56 -4.42 -21.91
C MET A 1 -9.77 -3.82 -21.24
N GLU A 2 -9.76 -3.92 -19.93
CA GLU A 2 -10.59 -3.12 -19.03
C GLU A 2 -10.31 -1.63 -19.25
N ASP A 3 -11.31 -0.79 -19.03
CA ASP A 3 -11.16 0.67 -19.02
C ASP A 3 -11.16 1.12 -17.56
N VAL A 4 -10.05 1.74 -17.12
CA VAL A 4 -9.87 2.17 -15.72
C VAL A 4 -9.84 3.69 -15.66
N LYS A 5 -10.75 4.26 -14.87
CA LYS A 5 -10.84 5.70 -14.64
C LYS A 5 -10.64 6.02 -13.17
N ILE A 6 -9.64 6.84 -12.86
CA ILE A 6 -9.44 7.37 -11.51
C ILE A 6 -10.55 8.37 -11.19
N LEU A 7 -11.25 8.12 -10.08
CA LEU A 7 -12.30 8.99 -9.54
C LEU A 7 -11.75 9.91 -8.43
N GLN A 8 -10.90 9.37 -7.55
CA GLN A 8 -10.34 10.09 -6.42
C GLN A 8 -8.96 9.56 -6.05
N ILE A 9 -8.06 10.44 -5.61
CA ILE A 9 -6.78 10.09 -4.99
C ILE A 9 -6.90 10.30 -3.48
N MET A 10 -6.36 9.36 -2.70
CA MET A 10 -6.35 9.35 -1.24
C MET A 10 -4.91 9.13 -0.75
N PRO A 11 -4.52 9.74 0.39
CA PRO A 11 -3.21 9.49 0.98
C PRO A 11 -3.05 8.02 1.40
N ALA A 12 -1.82 7.52 1.30
CA ALA A 12 -1.46 6.14 1.67
C ALA A 12 -0.30 6.09 2.68
N GLU A 13 -0.16 7.13 3.50
CA GLU A 13 0.87 7.20 4.55
C GLU A 13 0.78 5.98 5.48
N GLY A 14 1.93 5.33 5.71
CA GLY A 14 2.01 4.12 6.52
C GLY A 14 1.50 2.85 5.83
N TRP A 15 1.33 2.85 4.50
CA TRP A 15 0.98 1.66 3.73
C TRP A 15 2.09 1.26 2.75
N VAL A 16 2.28 -0.05 2.61
CA VAL A 16 3.26 -0.66 1.71
C VAL A 16 2.58 -1.66 0.77
N ALA A 17 3.07 -1.74 -0.45
CA ALA A 17 2.86 -2.87 -1.33
C ALA A 17 3.92 -3.94 -1.04
N VAL A 18 3.49 -5.18 -0.95
CA VAL A 18 4.32 -6.36 -0.74
C VAL A 18 4.45 -7.09 -2.06
N TYR A 19 5.69 -7.39 -2.43
CA TYR A 19 6.07 -8.09 -3.64
C TYR A 19 6.83 -9.37 -3.30
N ASP A 20 6.67 -10.39 -4.13
CA ASP A 20 7.50 -11.59 -4.08
C ASP A 20 8.89 -11.24 -4.66
N GLY A 21 9.91 -11.27 -3.80
CA GLY A 21 11.31 -11.09 -4.16
C GLY A 21 12.03 -12.39 -4.49
N GLY A 22 11.33 -13.52 -4.58
CA GLY A 22 11.91 -14.81 -4.91
C GLY A 22 12.78 -15.35 -3.78
N ASP A 23 14.06 -15.60 -4.07
CA ASP A 23 15.01 -16.19 -3.11
C ASP A 23 15.32 -15.27 -1.91
N ASP A 24 15.12 -13.95 -2.06
CA ASP A 24 15.36 -12.94 -1.03
C ASP A 24 14.14 -12.73 -0.10
N GLY A 25 13.00 -13.37 -0.38
CA GLY A 25 11.77 -13.25 0.41
C GLY A 25 10.86 -12.10 -0.03
N GLU A 26 9.91 -11.69 0.83
CA GLU A 26 9.02 -10.57 0.54
C GLU A 26 9.78 -9.24 0.52
N MET A 27 9.51 -8.40 -0.48
CA MET A 27 9.98 -7.02 -0.55
C MET A 27 8.80 -6.07 -0.31
N GLU A 28 9.04 -5.01 0.47
CA GLU A 28 8.04 -3.98 0.74
C GLU A 28 8.44 -2.66 0.12
N GLU A 29 7.50 -2.01 -0.57
CA GLU A 29 7.68 -0.65 -1.08
C GLU A 29 6.53 0.26 -0.64
N PRO A 30 6.82 1.51 -0.23
CA PRO A 30 5.79 2.44 0.23
C PRO A 30 4.86 2.84 -0.92
N LEU A 31 3.56 2.85 -0.64
CA LEU A 31 2.57 3.40 -1.58
C LEU A 31 2.69 4.92 -1.65
N ALA A 32 2.62 5.45 -2.86
CA ALA A 32 2.51 6.90 -3.05
C ALA A 32 1.10 7.40 -2.75
N CYS A 33 0.07 6.65 -3.15
CA CYS A 33 -1.33 6.95 -2.85
C CYS A 33 -2.25 5.75 -3.10
N PHE A 34 -3.49 5.85 -2.61
CA PHE A 34 -4.59 5.03 -3.06
C PHE A 34 -5.40 5.77 -4.13
N ALA A 35 -5.90 5.06 -5.11
CA ALA A 35 -6.82 5.57 -6.11
C ALA A 35 -8.17 4.84 -5.98
N LEU A 36 -9.25 5.59 -5.77
CA LEU A 36 -10.59 5.10 -6.03
C LEU A 36 -10.79 5.11 -7.55
N VAL A 37 -10.98 3.94 -8.14
CA VAL A 37 -11.11 3.78 -9.58
C VAL A 37 -12.47 3.21 -9.96
N GLN A 38 -12.93 3.57 -11.15
CA GLN A 38 -14.02 2.92 -11.82
C GLN A 38 -13.45 2.01 -12.91
N VAL A 39 -13.82 0.72 -12.88
CA VAL A 39 -13.32 -0.30 -13.81
C VAL A 39 -14.48 -0.84 -14.64
N ASP A 40 -14.38 -0.73 -15.95
CA ASP A 40 -15.29 -1.40 -16.89
C ASP A 40 -14.67 -2.69 -17.40
N TYR A 41 -15.08 -3.81 -16.80
CA TYR A 41 -14.58 -5.15 -17.12
C TYR A 41 -15.05 -5.69 -18.47
N LYS A 42 -15.96 -5.01 -19.19
CA LYS A 42 -16.55 -5.47 -20.46
C LYS A 42 -17.15 -6.89 -20.41
N ASN A 43 -17.43 -7.40 -19.21
CA ASN A 43 -17.99 -8.72 -18.96
C ASN A 43 -19.53 -8.70 -18.85
N GLY A 44 -20.14 -7.51 -18.87
CA GLY A 44 -21.58 -7.32 -18.79
C GLY A 44 -22.11 -6.89 -17.42
N ASP A 45 -21.26 -6.87 -16.38
CA ASP A 45 -21.65 -6.49 -15.01
C ASP A 45 -21.71 -4.97 -14.78
N GLY A 46 -21.39 -4.19 -15.82
CA GLY A 46 -21.28 -2.73 -15.74
C GLY A 46 -20.04 -2.28 -14.97
N PRO A 47 -19.83 -0.95 -14.87
CA PRO A 47 -18.64 -0.42 -14.24
C PRO A 47 -18.66 -0.65 -12.72
N GLN A 48 -17.57 -1.21 -12.20
CA GLN A 48 -17.36 -1.45 -10.77
C GLN A 48 -16.48 -0.36 -10.17
N THR A 49 -16.54 -0.20 -8.85
CA THR A 49 -15.67 0.73 -8.11
C THR A 49 -14.72 -0.04 -7.22
N GLU A 50 -13.44 0.27 -7.31
CA GLU A 50 -12.36 -0.39 -6.59
C GLU A 50 -11.40 0.63 -5.97
N VAL A 51 -10.68 0.23 -4.93
CA VAL A 51 -9.57 1.01 -4.39
C VAL A 51 -8.29 0.28 -4.74
N ARG A 52 -7.40 0.92 -5.49
CA ARG A 52 -6.12 0.37 -5.93
C ARG A 52 -4.95 1.15 -5.35
N GLY A 53 -3.87 0.47 -4.99
CA GLY A 53 -2.62 1.11 -4.57
C GLY A 53 -1.82 1.60 -5.78
N MET A 54 -1.16 2.75 -5.65
CA MET A 54 -0.26 3.27 -6.69
C MET A 54 1.14 3.51 -6.12
N ALA A 55 2.15 3.11 -6.89
CA ALA A 55 3.56 3.35 -6.61
C ALA A 55 4.28 3.87 -7.88
N PRO A 56 5.43 4.55 -7.73
CA PRO A 56 6.25 4.93 -8.87
C PRO A 56 6.78 3.69 -9.60
N ASP A 57 6.60 3.65 -10.91
CA ASP A 57 7.20 2.66 -11.82
C ASP A 57 7.99 3.41 -12.90
N GLU A 58 9.32 3.30 -12.80
CA GLU A 58 10.31 4.07 -13.57
C GLU A 58 10.08 5.60 -13.57
N LYS A 59 9.26 6.10 -14.51
CA LYS A 59 8.96 7.52 -14.73
C LYS A 59 7.46 7.84 -14.63
N LEU A 60 6.64 6.84 -14.34
CA LEU A 60 5.19 6.94 -14.30
C LEU A 60 4.67 6.44 -12.94
N MET A 61 3.37 6.63 -12.72
CA MET A 61 2.66 6.01 -11.61
C MET A 61 1.89 4.82 -12.16
N ALA A 62 2.05 3.66 -11.54
CA ALA A 62 1.36 2.42 -11.92
C ALA A 62 0.53 1.88 -10.76
N PHE A 63 -0.46 1.05 -11.06
CA PHE A 63 -1.15 0.28 -10.01
C PHE A 63 -0.25 -0.86 -9.56
N VAL A 64 -0.10 -1.02 -8.25
CA VAL A 64 0.79 -2.07 -7.71
C VAL A 64 0.30 -3.47 -8.07
N GLU A 65 -1.01 -3.63 -8.23
CA GLU A 65 -1.67 -4.89 -8.63
C GLU A 65 -1.36 -5.31 -10.08
N ASP A 66 -0.84 -4.40 -10.92
CA ASP A 66 -0.45 -4.72 -12.30
C ASP A 66 0.93 -5.38 -12.38
N ALA A 67 1.73 -5.35 -11.30
CA ALA A 67 3.03 -5.99 -11.25
C ALA A 67 2.91 -7.52 -11.10
N GLU A 68 3.67 -8.29 -11.90
CA GLU A 68 3.56 -9.76 -11.92
C GLU A 68 3.91 -10.43 -10.59
N ASN A 69 4.75 -9.80 -9.79
CA ASN A 69 5.18 -10.29 -8.47
C ASN A 69 4.45 -9.62 -7.31
N PHE A 70 3.37 -8.87 -7.55
CA PHE A 70 2.58 -8.29 -6.47
C PHE A 70 1.88 -9.36 -5.63
N VAL A 71 1.96 -9.23 -4.31
CA VAL A 71 1.36 -10.15 -3.34
C VAL A 71 0.17 -9.49 -2.65
N THR A 72 0.38 -8.35 -1.98
CA THR A 72 -0.67 -7.69 -1.20
C THR A 72 -0.33 -6.24 -0.84
N ILE A 73 -1.28 -5.53 -0.23
CA ILE A 73 -1.06 -4.25 0.43
C ILE A 73 -1.32 -4.43 1.93
N ARG A 74 -0.40 -3.95 2.77
CA ARG A 74 -0.60 -3.92 4.23
C ARG A 74 -0.12 -2.60 4.82
N ARG A 75 -0.48 -2.36 6.08
CA ARG A 75 0.15 -1.29 6.84
C ARG A 75 1.62 -1.65 7.07
N ALA A 76 2.49 -0.67 6.90
CA ALA A 76 3.86 -0.79 7.36
C ALA A 76 3.82 -1.11 8.86
N GLU A 77 4.61 -2.09 9.30
CA GLU A 77 4.74 -2.36 10.72
C GLU A 77 5.38 -1.11 11.36
N GLU A 78 4.64 -0.44 12.24
CA GLU A 78 5.22 0.59 13.11
C GLU A 78 6.23 -0.15 14.00
N SER A 79 7.52 0.13 13.83
CA SER A 79 8.50 -0.25 14.85
C SER A 79 8.01 0.37 16.15
N GLU A 80 7.75 -0.45 17.18
CA GLU A 80 7.43 0.01 18.54
C GLU A 80 8.67 0.71 19.15
N ASP A 81 9.07 1.85 18.61
CA ASP A 81 9.87 2.86 19.30
C ASP A 81 8.85 3.76 20.03
N ASP A 82 8.19 3.20 21.05
CA ASP A 82 7.46 3.98 22.06
C ASP A 82 8.45 4.25 23.20
N ASP A 83 8.69 5.53 23.42
CA ASP A 83 9.76 6.15 24.19
C ASP A 83 10.06 5.51 25.56
N GLU A 84 11.35 5.32 25.84
CA GLU A 84 11.90 5.15 27.19
C GLU A 84 11.57 6.39 28.05
N GLU A 85 10.42 6.40 28.73
CA GLU A 85 10.20 7.30 29.86
C GLU A 85 10.91 6.71 31.10
N GLU A 86 12.16 7.13 31.30
CA GLU A 86 12.91 6.99 32.56
C GLU A 86 12.12 7.68 33.70
N ASP A 87 11.49 6.91 34.60
CA ASP A 87 11.13 7.42 35.94
C ASP A 87 12.01 6.73 37.00
N GLU A 88 13.17 7.32 37.17
CA GLU A 88 14.01 7.18 38.35
C GLU A 88 13.32 7.86 39.56
N SER A 89 12.59 7.11 40.38
CA SER A 89 12.26 7.56 41.72
C SER A 89 12.54 6.47 42.77
N GLU A 90 13.80 6.41 43.18
CA GLU A 90 14.23 5.84 44.46
C GLU A 90 13.55 6.58 45.63
N THR A 91 13.02 5.86 46.63
CA THR A 91 13.40 5.92 48.06
C THR A 91 12.25 5.41 48.97
N GLU A 92 12.52 4.25 49.58
CA GLU A 92 12.22 3.77 50.94
C GLU A 92 11.17 4.50 51.82
N ASP A 93 10.17 3.73 52.32
CA ASP A 93 9.77 3.65 53.74
C ASP A 93 9.21 2.24 54.07
#